data_AF-A0A0F9CX01-F1
#
_entry.id   AF-A0A0F9CX01-F1
#
_cell.length_a   1.000
_cell.length_b   1.000
_cell.length_c   1.000
_cell.angle_alpha   90.00
_cell.angle_beta   90.00
_cell.angle_gamma   90.00
#
_symmetry.space_group_name_H-M   'P 1'
#
loop_
_entity.id
_entity.type
_entity.pdbx_description
1 polymer ?
#
loop_
_entity_poly.entity_id
_entity_poly.type
_entity_poly.pdbx_seq_one_letter_code
_entity_poly.pdbx_strand_id
1 'polypeptide(L)'
;MAVKVGVNGFGRIGRQVFKAIHDFHSGALQVVAVNDLTDPRTNAHLLKYDSTYGAFPGDIRATDDAITVNGQSIKVLAQRDPAQIPWKDLGVDIVVE
;
A
#
# COMPACT_ATOMS: atom_id res chain seq x y z
N MET A 1 -19.67 -2.91 -0.82
CA MET A 1 -18.46 -2.37 -1.48
C MET A 1 -17.43 -2.11 -0.41
N ALA A 2 -16.17 -2.48 -0.62
CA ALA A 2 -15.10 -2.14 0.31
C ALA A 2 -14.74 -0.65 0.17
N VAL A 3 -14.46 0.02 1.29
CA VAL A 3 -13.94 1.40 1.31
C VAL A 3 -12.50 1.36 0.80
N LYS A 4 -12.20 2.20 -0.19
CA LYS A 4 -10.89 2.27 -0.83
C LYS A 4 -9.97 3.20 -0.04
N VAL A 5 -8.83 2.65 0.37
CA VAL A 5 -7.86 3.31 1.22
C VAL A 5 -6.62 3.68 0.40
N GLY A 6 -6.22 4.94 0.49
CA GLY A 6 -4.90 5.42 0.10
C GLY A 6 -3.99 5.50 1.32
N VAL A 7 -2.71 5.18 1.18
CA VAL A 7 -1.71 5.33 2.25
C VAL A 7 -0.67 6.35 1.78
N ASN A 8 -0.52 7.46 2.49
CA ASN A 8 0.54 8.43 2.24
C ASN A 8 1.69 8.17 3.22
N GLY A 9 2.83 7.72 2.71
CA GLY A 9 3.97 7.25 3.50
C GLY A 9 3.90 5.74 3.78
N PHE A 10 4.73 4.96 3.07
CA PHE A 10 4.82 3.51 3.22
C PHE A 10 5.94 3.07 4.17
N GLY A 11 6.10 3.84 5.24
CA GLY A 11 7.04 3.58 6.33
C GLY A 11 6.59 2.42 7.22
N ARG A 12 7.09 2.39 8.47
CA ARG A 12 6.74 1.33 9.43
C ARG A 12 5.23 1.22 9.65
N ILE A 13 4.55 2.35 9.89
CA ILE A 13 3.10 2.35 10.17
C ILE A 13 2.30 2.05 8.90
N GLY A 14 2.61 2.68 7.75
CA GLY A 14 1.90 2.42 6.49
C GLY A 14 1.90 0.94 6.09
N ARG A 15 3.03 0.23 6.26
CA ARG A 15 3.10 -1.22 6.02
C ARG A 15 2.29 -2.05 7.01
N GLN A 16 2.22 -1.64 8.28
CA GLN A 16 1.41 -2.33 9.28
C GLN A 16 -0.09 -2.06 9.09
N VAL A 17 -0.47 -0.86 8.64
CA VAL A 17 -1.84 -0.54 8.22
C VAL A 17 -2.25 -1.43 7.05
N PHE A 18 -1.38 -1.58 6.05
CA PHE A 18 -1.63 -2.51 4.94
C PHE A 18 -1.87 -3.95 5.44
N LYS A 19 -0.96 -4.47 6.28
CA LYS A 19 -1.07 -5.83 6.83
C LYS A 19 -2.34 -6.01 7.66
N ALA A 20 -2.66 -5.06 8.55
CA ALA A 20 -3.88 -5.11 9.37
C ALA A 20 -5.16 -5.09 8.52
N ILE A 21 -5.21 -4.27 7.47
CA ILE A 21 -6.34 -4.26 6.53
C ILE A 21 -6.44 -5.61 5.81
N HIS A 22 -5.32 -6.13 5.32
CA HIS A 22 -5.27 -7.41 4.61
C HIS A 22 -5.74 -8.58 5.46
N ASP A 23 -5.23 -8.69 6.69
CA ASP A 23 -5.43 -9.85 7.56
C ASP A 23 -6.79 -9.82 8.26
N PHE A 24 -7.30 -8.63 8.62
CA PHE A 24 -8.49 -8.50 9.49
C PHE A 24 -9.69 -7.82 8.83
N HIS A 25 -9.50 -7.08 7.74
CA HIS A 25 -10.54 -6.20 7.18
C HIS A 25 -10.71 -6.28 5.65
N SER A 26 -10.16 -7.32 4.99
CA SER A 26 -10.16 -7.45 3.52
C SER A 26 -11.55 -7.46 2.85
N GLY A 27 -12.62 -7.75 3.61
CA GLY A 27 -14.00 -7.65 3.12
C GLY A 27 -14.63 -6.25 3.21
N ALA A 28 -14.05 -5.34 4.00
CA ALA A 28 -14.60 -4.02 4.30
C ALA A 28 -13.71 -2.87 3.83
N LEU A 29 -12.38 -3.06 3.83
CA LEU A 29 -11.37 -2.08 3.47
C LEU A 29 -10.44 -2.65 2.40
N GLN A 30 -10.01 -1.80 1.47
CA GLN A 30 -9.10 -2.19 0.41
C GLN A 30 -8.05 -1.11 0.17
N VAL A 31 -6.77 -1.41 0.37
CA VAL A 31 -5.69 -0.51 -0.05
C VAL A 31 -5.57 -0.56 -1.58
N VAL A 32 -5.77 0.57 -2.23
CA VAL A 32 -5.73 0.70 -3.70
C VAL A 32 -4.53 1.49 -4.20
N ALA A 33 -3.97 2.36 -3.35
CA ALA A 33 -2.84 3.19 -3.70
C ALA A 33 -1.96 3.50 -2.48
N VAL A 34 -0.68 3.65 -2.73
CA VAL A 34 0.34 4.05 -1.78
C VAL A 34 1.17 5.17 -2.41
N ASN A 35 1.38 6.28 -1.68
CA ASN A 35 2.33 7.31 -2.08
C ASN A 35 3.57 7.21 -1.19
N ASP A 36 4.74 6.97 -1.77
CA ASP A 36 6.03 6.93 -1.07
C ASP A 36 7.16 7.32 -2.03
N LEU A 37 8.21 7.99 -1.53
CA LEU A 37 9.33 8.42 -2.36
C LEU A 37 10.31 7.28 -2.67
N THR A 38 10.18 6.16 -1.97
CA THR A 38 10.93 4.92 -2.18
C THR A 38 10.33 4.15 -3.35
N ASP A 39 11.18 3.52 -4.16
CA ASP A 39 10.71 2.79 -5.34
C ASP A 39 9.83 1.56 -4.97
N PRO A 40 8.95 1.11 -5.88
CA PRO A 40 8.04 -0.01 -5.61
C PRO A 40 8.75 -1.33 -5.27
N ARG A 41 9.97 -1.58 -5.80
CA ARG A 41 10.70 -2.83 -5.52
C ARG A 41 11.20 -2.83 -4.08
N THR A 42 11.74 -1.71 -3.62
CA THR A 42 12.16 -1.54 -2.23
C THR A 42 10.96 -1.60 -1.29
N ASN A 43 9.84 -0.94 -1.63
CA ASN A 43 8.61 -1.01 -0.84
C ASN A 43 8.04 -2.43 -0.74
N ALA A 44 8.04 -3.18 -1.85
CA ALA A 44 7.64 -4.59 -1.86
C ALA A 44 8.55 -5.45 -0.97
N HIS A 45 9.87 -5.24 -1.03
CA HIS A 45 10.83 -5.94 -0.19
C HIS A 45 10.56 -5.67 1.30
N LEU A 46 10.39 -4.41 1.69
CA LEU A 46 10.12 -4.01 3.07
C LEU A 46 8.73 -4.43 3.57
N LEU A 47 7.77 -4.62 2.67
CA LEU A 47 6.49 -5.22 3.01
C LEU A 47 6.64 -6.72 3.27
N LYS A 48 7.41 -7.42 2.43
CA LYS A 48 7.65 -8.87 2.54
C LYS A 48 8.47 -9.23 3.77
N TYR A 49 9.49 -8.46 4.10
CA TYR A 49 10.43 -8.77 5.17
C TYR A 49 10.44 -7.68 6.24
N ASP A 50 10.00 -8.04 7.45
CA ASP A 50 10.00 -7.15 8.61
C ASP A 50 10.76 -7.82 9.77
N SER A 51 11.76 -7.15 10.33
CA SER A 51 12.58 -7.73 11.41
C SER A 51 11.81 -7.90 12.73
N THR A 52 10.74 -7.13 12.95
CA THR A 52 9.92 -7.19 14.17
C THR A 52 8.79 -8.19 14.03
N TYR A 53 8.13 -8.23 12.86
CA TYR A 53 6.92 -9.03 12.63
C TYR A 53 7.15 -10.27 11.75
N GLY A 54 8.37 -10.48 11.28
CA GLY A 54 8.72 -11.59 10.41
C GLY A 54 8.31 -11.37 8.95
N ALA A 55 8.40 -12.45 8.17
CA ALA A 55 8.07 -12.42 6.76
C ALA A 55 6.54 -12.45 6.55
N PHE A 56 6.04 -11.57 5.68
CA PHE A 56 4.65 -11.61 5.24
C PHE A 56 4.38 -12.89 4.44
N PRO A 57 3.33 -13.68 4.74
CA PRO A 57 3.14 -15.00 4.14
C PRO A 57 2.72 -14.97 2.66
N GLY A 58 2.17 -13.86 2.16
CA GLY A 58 1.65 -13.76 0.79
C GLY A 58 2.72 -13.62 -0.31
N ASP A 59 2.28 -13.84 -1.56
CA ASP A 59 3.06 -13.56 -2.77
C ASP A 59 3.10 -12.04 -2.98
N ILE A 60 4.31 -11.50 -3.10
CA ILE A 60 4.54 -10.07 -3.35
C ILE A 60 5.39 -9.94 -4.59
N ARG A 61 4.91 -9.13 -5.54
CA ARG A 61 5.64 -8.76 -6.77
C ARG A 61 5.63 -7.26 -6.92
N ALA A 62 6.71 -6.70 -7.46
CA ALA A 62 6.77 -5.29 -7.82
C ALA A 62 6.86 -5.14 -9.34
N THR A 63 6.23 -4.10 -9.83
CA THR A 63 6.43 -3.54 -11.18
C THR A 63 7.09 -2.17 -11.02
N ASP A 64 7.20 -1.40 -12.10
CA ASP A 64 7.83 -0.08 -12.03
C ASP A 64 6.93 0.98 -11.36
N ASP A 65 5.63 0.74 -11.25
CA ASP A 65 4.65 1.70 -10.71
C ASP A 65 3.58 1.09 -9.78
N ALA A 66 3.72 -0.19 -9.40
CA ALA A 66 2.77 -0.89 -8.55
C ALA A 66 3.39 -2.05 -7.77
N ILE A 67 2.74 -2.42 -6.65
CA ILE A 67 3.01 -3.64 -5.89
C ILE A 67 1.79 -4.54 -6.03
N THR A 68 2.01 -5.81 -6.33
CA THR A 68 0.97 -6.85 -6.36
C THR A 68 1.12 -7.73 -5.13
N VAL A 69 0.04 -7.90 -4.37
CA VAL A 69 -0.02 -8.76 -3.17
C VAL A 69 -1.14 -9.78 -3.37
N ASN A 70 -0.80 -11.08 -3.40
CA ASN A 70 -1.76 -12.17 -3.63
C ASN A 70 -2.66 -11.94 -4.87
N GLY A 71 -2.08 -11.40 -5.96
CA GLY A 71 -2.79 -11.08 -7.20
C GLY A 71 -3.53 -9.73 -7.22
N GLN A 72 -3.63 -9.03 -6.09
CA GLN A 72 -4.21 -7.70 -6.03
C GLN A 72 -3.15 -6.62 -6.27
N SER A 73 -3.35 -5.79 -7.29
CA SER A 73 -2.45 -4.67 -7.63
C SER A 73 -2.76 -3.42 -6.80
N ILE A 74 -1.72 -2.74 -6.34
CA ILE A 74 -1.75 -1.51 -5.55
C ILE A 74 -0.86 -0.50 -6.27
N LYS A 75 -1.43 0.64 -6.67
CA LYS A 75 -0.67 1.69 -7.35
C LYS A 75 0.36 2.29 -6.39
N VAL A 76 1.59 2.48 -6.83
CA VAL A 76 2.61 3.22 -6.11
C VAL A 76 2.86 4.55 -6.80
N LEU A 77 2.81 5.63 -6.03
CA LEU A 77 3.08 6.99 -6.48
C LEU A 77 4.27 7.54 -5.70
N ALA A 78 4.95 8.53 -6.27
CA ALA A 78 6.08 9.22 -5.65
C ALA A 78 5.92 10.74 -5.76
N GLN A 79 4.84 11.28 -5.19
CA GLN A 79 4.55 12.71 -5.16
C GLN A 79 4.95 13.30 -3.81
N ARG A 80 5.73 14.39 -3.85
CA ARG A 80 6.15 15.12 -2.64
C ARG A 80 5.08 16.05 -2.09
N ASP A 81 4.30 16.66 -2.97
CA ASP A 81 3.19 17.53 -2.59
C ASP A 81 1.91 16.70 -2.51
N PRO A 82 1.32 16.52 -1.30
CA PRO A 82 0.09 15.74 -1.14
C PRO A 82 -1.08 16.24 -2.00
N ALA A 83 -1.13 17.54 -2.32
CA ALA A 83 -2.18 18.11 -3.15
C ALA A 83 -2.11 17.64 -4.62
N GLN A 84 -0.96 17.15 -5.07
CA GLN A 84 -0.77 16.62 -6.43
C GLN A 84 -1.08 15.12 -6.54
N ILE A 85 -1.38 14.44 -5.43
CA ILE A 85 -1.70 13.02 -5.48
C ILE A 85 -3.15 12.86 -6.02
N PRO A 86 -3.36 12.12 -7.12
CA PRO A 86 -4.66 12.00 -7.78
C PRO A 86 -5.59 11.00 -7.05
N TRP A 87 -5.81 11.19 -5.75
CA TRP A 87 -6.62 10.28 -4.92
C TRP A 87 -8.01 10.02 -5.48
N LYS A 88 -8.67 11.08 -5.97
CA LYS A 88 -10.00 11.00 -6.55
C LYS A 88 -10.03 10.13 -7.80
N ASP A 89 -9.03 10.26 -8.67
CA ASP A 89 -8.95 9.50 -9.93
C ASP A 89 -8.65 8.01 -9.67
N LEU A 90 -7.95 7.72 -8.57
CA LEU A 90 -7.71 6.36 -8.07
C LEU A 90 -8.90 5.80 -7.29
N GLY A 91 -9.94 6.61 -7.06
CA GLY A 91 -11.15 6.24 -6.33
C GLY A 91 -10.92 6.02 -4.85
N VAL A 92 -9.94 6.70 -4.23
CA VAL A 92 -9.69 6.61 -2.79
C VAL A 92 -10.79 7.35 -2.02
N ASP A 93 -11.36 6.68 -1.03
CA ASP A 93 -12.39 7.22 -0.12
C ASP A 93 -11.76 7.82 1.15
N ILE A 94 -10.72 7.18 1.68
CA ILE A 94 -10.02 7.59 2.91
C ILE A 94 -8.50 7.51 2.67
N VAL A 95 -7.77 8.52 3.13
CA VAL A 95 -6.30 8.51 3.15
C VAL A 95 -5.83 8.30 4.59
N VAL A 96 -4.86 7.39 4.75
CA VAL A 96 -4.07 7.25 5.98
C VAL A 96 -2.77 8.03 5.79
N GLU A 97 -2.55 9.04 6.63
CA GLU A 97 -1.34 9.88 6.70
C GLU A 97 -0.51 9.54 7.94
#